data_AF-A0A0C3DW31-F1
#
_entry.id   AF-A0A0C3DW31-F1
#
_cell.length_a   1.000
_cell.length_b   1.000
_cell.length_c   1.000
_cell.angle_alpha   90.00
_cell.angle_beta   90.00
_cell.angle_gamma   90.00
#
_symmetry.space_group_name_H-M   'P 1'
#
loop_
_entity.id
_entity.type
_entity.pdbx_description
1 polymer ?
#
loop_
_entity_poly.entity_id
_entity_poly.type
_entity_poly.pdbx_seq_one_letter_code
_entity_poly.pdbx_strand_id
1 'polypeptide(L)'
;KFHSIDWCIELNNLFTKVVNGGKGSNYTVDCIILESPLVQVYCNLHTIFQRNFLHTHLTTQHAEMNMAKTFLEVCKHLSKHSPHTVQNG
;
A
#
# COMPACT_ATOMS: atom_id res chain seq x y z
N LYS A 1 -23.82 13.27 -4.57
CA LYS A 1 -23.60 12.02 -5.34
C LYS A 1 -22.10 11.87 -5.48
N PHE A 2 -21.55 10.72 -5.11
CA PHE A 2 -20.10 10.50 -5.08
C PHE A 2 -19.62 9.96 -6.43
N HIS A 3 -18.57 10.54 -7.00
CA HIS A 3 -17.93 10.02 -8.19
C HIS A 3 -16.47 9.66 -7.90
N SER A 4 -16.02 8.48 -8.33
CA SER A 4 -14.63 8.04 -8.09
C SER A 4 -13.58 8.99 -8.67
N ILE A 5 -13.95 9.78 -9.69
CA ILE A 5 -13.09 10.81 -10.27
C ILE A 5 -12.83 11.99 -9.34
N ASP A 6 -13.73 12.24 -8.39
CA ASP A 6 -13.60 13.32 -7.42
C ASP A 6 -12.33 13.12 -6.57
N TRP A 7 -12.01 11.87 -6.20
CA TRP A 7 -10.77 11.55 -5.49
C TRP A 7 -9.52 11.83 -6.31
N CYS A 8 -9.54 11.54 -7.61
CA CYS A 8 -8.40 11.84 -8.49
C CYS A 8 -8.17 13.36 -8.57
N ILE A 9 -9.25 14.13 -8.65
CA ILE A 9 -9.20 15.60 -8.68
C ILE A 9 -8.73 16.16 -7.34
N GLU A 10 -9.23 15.64 -6.22
CA GLU A 10 -8.79 16.04 -4.87
C GLU A 10 -7.32 15.70 -4.62
N LEU A 11 -6.87 14.52 -5.03
CA LEU A 11 -5.48 14.11 -4.91
C LEU A 11 -4.55 15.02 -5.72
N ASN A 12 -4.94 15.35 -6.96
CA ASN A 12 -4.18 16.28 -7.78
C ASN A 12 -4.16 17.69 -7.17
N ASN A 13 -5.29 18.16 -6.62
CA ASN A 13 -5.35 19.43 -5.89
C ASN A 13 -4.43 19.44 -4.66
N LEU A 14 -4.37 18.35 -3.90
CA LEU A 14 -3.48 18.23 -2.74
C LEU A 14 -2.02 18.40 -3.17
N PHE A 15 -1.59 17.68 -4.21
CA PHE A 15 -0.21 17.79 -4.67
C PHE A 15 0.10 19.18 -5.22
N THR A 16 -0.73 19.71 -6.12
CA THR A 16 -0.47 21.02 -6.76
C THR A 16 -0.54 22.18 -5.77
N LYS A 17 -1.50 22.19 -4.83
CA LYS A 17 -1.74 23.36 -3.96
C LYS A 17 -1.06 23.27 -2.60
N VAL A 18 -0.87 22.06 -2.06
CA VAL A 18 -0.36 21.88 -0.68
C VAL A 18 1.08 21.39 -0.69
N VAL A 19 1.36 20.33 -1.45
CA VAL A 19 2.70 19.69 -1.42
C VAL A 19 3.71 20.48 -2.28
N ASN A 20 3.31 20.85 -3.49
CA ASN A 20 4.17 21.47 -4.50
C ASN A 20 3.88 22.96 -4.69
N GLY A 21 2.85 23.48 -4.02
CA GLY A 21 2.31 24.84 -4.22
C GLY A 21 3.21 26.00 -3.77
N GLY A 22 4.37 25.73 -3.14
CA GLY A 22 5.28 26.77 -2.64
C GLY A 22 4.61 27.77 -1.68
N LYS A 23 5.26 28.93 -1.46
CA LYS A 23 4.71 30.05 -0.65
C LYS A 23 3.98 31.09 -1.51
N GLY A 24 3.84 30.84 -2.81
CA GLY A 24 3.25 31.76 -3.79
C GLY A 24 1.79 31.47 -4.08
N SER A 25 1.08 32.44 -4.64
CA SER A 25 -0.28 32.24 -5.14
C SER A 25 -0.24 31.45 -6.45
N ASN A 26 -0.35 30.12 -6.37
CA ASN A 26 -0.42 29.23 -7.53
C ASN A 26 -1.86 29.05 -8.06
N TYR A 27 -2.75 30.01 -7.78
CA TYR A 27 -4.19 29.87 -8.00
C TYR A 27 -4.67 30.20 -9.42
N THR A 28 -3.78 30.59 -10.34
CA THR A 28 -4.16 30.79 -11.74
C THR A 28 -4.50 29.45 -12.39
N VAL A 29 -5.66 29.39 -13.04
CA VAL A 29 -6.14 28.18 -13.75
C VAL A 29 -5.10 27.66 -14.73
N ASP A 30 -4.40 28.57 -15.43
CA ASP A 30 -3.34 28.23 -16.38
C ASP A 30 -2.15 27.52 -15.72
N CYS A 31 -1.73 27.97 -14.53
CA CYS A 31 -0.66 27.32 -13.78
C CYS A 31 -1.09 25.94 -13.30
N ILE A 32 -2.33 25.79 -12.81
CA ILE A 32 -2.87 24.50 -12.37
C ILE A 32 -2.91 23.50 -13.54
N ILE A 33 -3.37 23.94 -14.72
CA ILE A 33 -3.41 23.11 -15.93
C ILE A 33 -2.00 22.68 -16.35
N LEU A 34 -1.02 23.59 -16.26
CA LEU A 34 0.37 23.30 -16.63
C LEU A 34 1.05 22.36 -15.62
N GLU A 35 0.83 22.56 -14.32
CA GLU A 35 1.50 21.82 -13.25
C GLU A 35 0.92 20.42 -13.04
N SER A 36 -0.39 20.23 -13.23
CA SER A 36 -1.06 18.93 -13.02
C SER A 36 -0.39 17.75 -13.76
N PRO A 37 -0.10 17.82 -15.08
CA PRO A 37 0.56 16.71 -15.77
C PRO A 37 2.00 16.49 -15.26
N LEU A 38 2.70 17.56 -14.87
CA LEU A 38 4.07 17.47 -14.34
C LEU A 38 4.10 16.77 -12.97
N VAL A 39 3.16 17.12 -12.09
CA VAL A 39 2.97 16.49 -10.79
C VAL A 39 2.68 15.00 -10.96
N GLN A 40 1.76 14.63 -11.86
CA GLN A 40 1.44 13.24 -12.13
C GLN A 40 2.67 12.46 -12.64
N VAL A 41 3.42 13.02 -13.58
CA VAL A 41 4.66 12.40 -14.11
C VAL A 41 5.68 12.22 -13.00
N TYR A 42 5.87 13.22 -12.15
CA TYR A 42 6.76 13.15 -11.00
C TYR A 42 6.38 12.02 -10.02
N CYS A 43 5.10 11.93 -9.64
CA CYS A 43 4.60 10.84 -8.77
C CYS A 43 4.79 9.46 -9.41
N ASN A 44 4.55 9.34 -10.71
CA ASN A 44 4.77 8.08 -11.44
C ASN A 44 6.25 7.68 -11.42
N LEU A 45 7.16 8.62 -11.69
CA LEU A 45 8.60 8.37 -11.61
C LEU A 45 9.02 7.96 -10.21
N HIS A 46 8.56 8.66 -9.17
CA HIS A 46 8.86 8.31 -7.78
C HIS A 46 8.38 6.89 -7.43
N THR A 47 7.19 6.49 -7.90
CA THR A 47 6.66 5.13 -7.72
C THR A 47 7.53 4.10 -8.42
N ILE A 48 8.02 4.40 -9.63
CA ILE A 48 8.95 3.53 -10.36
C ILE A 48 10.28 3.42 -9.61
N PHE A 49 10.84 4.53 -9.14
CA PHE A 49 12.06 4.52 -8.32
C PHE A 49 11.87 3.68 -7.06
N GLN A 50 10.80 3.90 -6.30
CA GLN A 50 10.49 3.10 -5.12
C GLN A 50 10.36 1.61 -5.47
N ARG A 51 9.61 1.26 -6.53
CA ARG A 51 9.46 -0.15 -6.94
C ARG A 51 10.77 -0.78 -7.35
N ASN A 52 11.65 -0.09 -8.07
CA ASN A 52 12.89 -0.68 -8.56
C ASN A 52 14.00 -0.69 -7.51
N PHE A 53 14.10 0.36 -6.70
CA PHE A 53 15.19 0.52 -5.72
C PHE A 53 14.84 0.06 -4.31
N LEU A 54 13.57 0.05 -3.88
CA LEU A 54 13.19 -0.52 -2.58
C LEU A 54 12.90 -2.02 -2.67
N HIS A 55 12.83 -2.60 -3.87
CA HIS A 55 12.77 -4.06 -4.08
C HIS A 55 14.10 -4.79 -3.87
N THR A 56 15.18 -4.12 -3.48
CA THR A 56 16.44 -4.84 -3.15
C THR A 56 16.28 -5.77 -1.93
N HIS A 57 15.21 -5.62 -1.15
CA HIS A 57 14.91 -6.46 0.02
C HIS A 57 13.77 -7.47 -0.16
N LEU A 58 13.12 -7.52 -1.32
CA LEU A 58 12.25 -8.65 -1.64
C LEU A 58 13.09 -9.74 -2.29
N THR A 59 13.91 -10.38 -1.46
CA THR A 59 14.31 -11.76 -1.69
C THR A 59 13.05 -12.61 -1.70
N THR A 60 12.41 -12.77 -2.86
CA THR A 60 11.54 -13.92 -3.12
C THR A 60 12.41 -15.18 -3.28
N GLN A 61 13.24 -15.45 -2.28
CA GLN A 61 13.49 -16.83 -1.84
C GLN A 61 12.53 -17.07 -0.68
N HIS A 62 11.23 -17.12 -0.97
CA HIS A 62 10.38 -18.01 -0.20
C HIS A 62 10.75 -19.42 -0.65
N ALA A 63 11.90 -19.93 -0.20
CA ALA A 63 12.00 -21.38 -0.05
C ALA A 63 10.80 -21.79 0.80
N GLU A 64 10.02 -22.77 0.34
CA GLU A 64 8.82 -23.20 1.04
C GLU A 64 9.13 -23.39 2.52
N MET A 65 8.38 -22.70 3.38
CA MET A 65 8.60 -22.77 4.82
C MET A 65 8.41 -24.23 5.25
N ASN A 66 9.45 -24.83 5.84
CA ASN A 66 9.34 -26.19 6.36
C ASN A 66 8.41 -26.20 7.59
N MET A 67 7.14 -26.49 7.35
CA MET A 67 6.05 -26.47 8.33
C MET A 67 5.96 -27.75 9.17
N ALA A 68 6.89 -28.71 9.01
CA ALA A 68 6.82 -30.01 9.69
C ALA A 68 6.76 -29.87 11.23
N LYS A 69 7.51 -28.92 11.80
CA LYS A 69 7.47 -28.63 13.25
C LYS A 69 6.14 -28.03 13.68
N THR A 70 5.61 -27.10 12.89
CA THR A 70 4.31 -26.46 13.17
C THR A 70 3.19 -27.49 13.18
N PHE A 71 3.13 -28.36 12.18
CA PHE A 71 2.11 -29.41 12.13
C PHE A 71 2.26 -30.43 13.26
N LEU A 72 3.49 -30.82 13.62
CA LEU A 72 3.72 -31.72 14.75
C LEU A 72 3.17 -31.14 16.06
N GLU A 73 3.40 -29.86 16.32
CA GLU A 73 2.96 -29.22 17.56
C GLU A 73 1.44 -29.02 17.60
N VAL A 74 0.83 -28.68 16.47
CA VAL A 74 -0.64 -28.63 16.33
C VAL A 74 -1.25 -30.01 16.61
N CYS A 75 -0.69 -31.08 16.05
CA CYS A 75 -1.17 -32.45 16.30
C CYS A 75 -1.09 -32.81 17.79
N LYS A 76 0.04 -32.53 18.46
CA LYS A 76 0.17 -32.76 19.91
C LYS A 76 -0.87 -31.98 20.71
N HIS A 77 -1.10 -30.72 20.36
CA HIS A 77 -2.08 -29.88 21.04
C HIS A 77 -3.50 -30.43 20.87
N LEU A 78 -3.89 -30.82 19.66
CA LEU A 78 -5.19 -31.42 19.37
C LEU A 78 -5.38 -32.77 20.10
N SER A 79 -4.36 -33.62 20.15
CA SER A 79 -4.40 -34.88 20.91
C SER A 79 -4.50 -34.67 22.42
N LYS A 80 -3.85 -33.63 22.95
CA LYS A 80 -3.87 -33.32 24.38
C LYS A 80 -5.19 -32.73 24.84
N HIS A 81 -5.78 -31.85 24.04
CA HIS A 81 -6.91 -31.03 24.46
C HIS A 81 -8.26 -31.53 23.93
N SER A 82 -8.27 -32.48 22.99
CA SER A 82 -9.47 -33.04 22.36
C SER A 82 -10.59 -32.00 22.16
N PRO A 83 -10.32 -30.88 21.47
CA PRO A 83 -11.28 -29.77 21.38
C PRO A 83 -12.56 -30.15 20.62
N HIS A 84 -12.57 -31.32 19.98
CA HIS A 84 -13.73 -31.92 19.33
C HIS A 84 -14.69 -32.60 20.31
N THR A 85 -14.31 -32.79 21.58
CA THR A 85 -15.18 -33.33 22.62
C THR A 85 -15.83 -32.17 23.37
N VAL A 86 -17.14 -32.03 23.23
CA VAL A 86 -17.94 -31.09 24.03
C VAL A 86 -17.88 -31.55 25.48
N GLN A 87 -17.29 -30.73 26.37
CA GLN A 87 -17.38 -30.97 27.80
C GLN A 87 -18.76 -30.50 28.27
N ASN A 88 -19.65 -31.44 28.57
CA ASN A 88 -20.91 -31.11 29.24
C ASN A 88 -20.59 -30.66 30.67
N GLY A 89 -20.87 -29.39 30.96
CA GLY A 89 -20.87 -28.85 32.32
C GLY A 89 -22.05 -29.32 33.14
#